data_AF-A0A352S8Z0-F1
#
_entry.id   AF-A0A352S8Z0-F1
#
_cell.length_a   1.000
_cell.length_b   1.000
_cell.length_c   1.000
_cell.angle_alpha   90.00
_cell.angle_beta   90.00
_cell.angle_gamma   90.00
#
_symmetry.space_group_name_H-M   'P 1'
#
loop_
_entity.id
_entity.type
_entity.pdbx_description
1 polymer ?
#
loop_
_entity_poly.entity_id
_entity_poly.type
_entity_poly.pdbx_seq_one_letter_code
_entity_poly.pdbx_strand_id
1 'polypeptide(L)' 'AIACDTDGIDGSEDNAGALLGPDSLTRAVARGLSARAHLDNNDGYGFFAGIDDLIVTGPTRTNVNDFRAILII' A
#
# COMPACT_ATOMS: atom_id res chain seq x y z
N ALA A 1 9.46 -2.28 -2.80
CA ALA A 1 8.60 -3.49 -2.82
C ALA A 1 7.21 -3.09 -3.25
N ILE A 2 6.45 -4.02 -3.83
CA ILE A 2 5.04 -3.86 -4.18
C ILE A 2 4.26 -5.01 -3.56
N ALA A 3 3.06 -4.70 -3.07
CA ALA A 3 2.08 -5.67 -2.64
C ALA A 3 0.70 -5.25 -3.16
N CYS A 4 0.11 -6.05 -4.05
CA CYS A 4 -1.24 -5.82 -4.57
C CYS A 4 -2.05 -7.09 -4.74
N ASP A 5 -3.37 -6.99 -4.65
CA ASP A 5 -4.33 -8.06 -4.85
C ASP A 5 -4.84 -8.00 -6.29
N THR A 6 -4.84 -9.16 -6.95
CA THR A 6 -4.97 -9.19 -8.41
C THR A 6 -6.38 -8.87 -8.92
N ASP A 7 -7.39 -8.84 -8.07
CA ASP A 7 -8.73 -8.35 -8.40
C ASP A 7 -8.87 -6.83 -8.39
N GLY A 8 -7.83 -6.13 -7.90
CA GLY A 8 -7.75 -4.68 -7.86
C GLY A 8 -8.33 -4.06 -6.59
N ILE A 9 -8.65 -4.88 -5.57
CA ILE A 9 -9.24 -4.43 -4.29
C ILE A 9 -8.49 -5.09 -3.13
N ASP A 10 -7.86 -4.29 -2.28
CA ASP A 10 -7.20 -4.69 -1.03
C ASP A 10 -8.09 -4.32 0.16
N GLY A 11 -8.70 -5.32 0.80
CA GLY A 11 -9.62 -5.13 1.90
C GLY A 11 -10.98 -4.58 1.46
N SER A 12 -11.36 -3.40 1.98
CA SER A 12 -12.69 -2.77 1.74
C SER A 12 -12.61 -1.43 1.02
N GLU A 13 -11.42 -0.99 0.67
CA GLU A 13 -11.16 0.31 0.05
C GLU A 13 -10.99 0.19 -1.48
N ASP A 14 -10.57 1.27 -2.14
CA ASP A 14 -10.49 1.37 -3.60
C ASP A 14 -9.11 1.06 -4.21
N ASN A 15 -8.10 0.82 -3.38
CA ASN A 15 -6.76 0.46 -3.81
C ASN A 15 -6.65 -1.04 -4.07
N ALA A 16 -5.78 -1.43 -4.99
CA ALA A 16 -5.33 -2.79 -5.17
C ALA A 16 -4.24 -3.19 -4.17
N GLY A 17 -3.60 -2.21 -3.52
CA GLY A 17 -2.49 -2.41 -2.58
C GLY A 17 -1.61 -1.17 -2.52
N ALA A 18 -0.29 -1.35 -2.34
CA ALA A 18 0.63 -0.22 -2.17
C ALA A 18 2.08 -0.50 -2.64
N LEU A 19 2.84 0.59 -2.80
CA LEU A 19 4.29 0.59 -2.97
C LEU A 19 4.99 0.92 -1.65
N LEU A 20 6.13 0.29 -1.43
CA LEU A 20 7.07 0.63 -0.37
C LEU A 20 8.43 0.96 -0.99
N GLY A 21 8.79 2.23 -0.98
CA GLY A 21 10.11 2.72 -1.40
C GLY A 21 11.11 2.80 -0.24
N PRO A 22 12.41 2.94 -0.53
CA PRO A 22 13.43 3.16 0.49
C PRO A 22 13.24 4.47 1.27
N ASP A 23 12.51 5.44 0.71
CA ASP A 23 12.21 6.75 1.30
C ASP A 23 10.82 6.85 1.93
N SER A 24 9.94 5.83 1.79
CA SER A 24 8.55 5.89 2.26
C SER A 24 8.42 6.25 3.75
N LEU A 25 9.28 5.69 4.62
CA LEU A 25 9.27 6.04 6.05
C LEU A 25 9.71 7.50 6.31
N THR A 26 10.69 7.98 5.57
CA THR A 26 11.13 9.39 5.65
C THR A 26 10.00 10.33 5.22
N ARG A 27 9.30 10.00 4.13
CA ARG A 27 8.13 10.78 3.68
C ARG A 27 7.00 10.75 4.69
N ALA A 28 6.72 9.60 5.30
CA ALA A 28 5.71 9.48 6.35
C ALA A 28 6.01 10.39 7.53
N VAL A 29 7.25 10.37 8.03
CA VAL A 29 7.69 11.27 9.13
C VAL A 29 7.54 12.74 8.72
N ALA A 30 7.93 13.11 7.50
CA ALA A 30 7.77 14.48 6.99
C ALA A 30 6.30 14.92 6.89
N ARG A 31 5.36 13.98 6.74
CA ARG A 31 3.92 14.18 6.74
C ARG A 31 3.28 14.06 8.15
N GLY A 32 4.08 13.81 9.19
CA GLY A 32 3.58 13.62 10.55
C GLY A 32 2.90 12.28 10.81
N LEU A 33 3.12 11.29 9.95
CA LEU A 33 2.52 9.96 10.04
C LEU A 33 3.45 8.99 10.76
N SER A 34 2.88 8.16 11.65
CA SER A 34 3.59 7.10 12.35
C SER A 34 3.22 5.75 11.75
N ALA A 35 4.17 5.12 11.04
CA ALA A 35 3.98 3.78 10.47
C ALA A 35 3.56 2.76 11.55
N ARG A 36 4.14 2.85 12.75
CA ARG A 36 3.80 1.95 13.86
C ARG A 36 2.38 2.15 14.35
N ALA A 37 1.95 3.41 14.53
CA ALA A 37 0.60 3.70 15.01
C ALA A 37 -0.47 3.24 14.02
N HIS A 38 -0.26 3.46 12.73
CA HIS A 38 -1.15 2.96 11.68
C HIS A 38 -1.20 1.43 11.66
N LEU A 39 -0.05 0.76 11.75
CA LEU A 39 0.00 -0.70 11.82
C LEU A 39 -0.73 -1.24 13.05
N ASP A 40 -0.53 -0.66 14.23
CA ASP A 40 -1.21 -1.06 15.47
C ASP A 40 -2.73 -0.84 15.39
N ASN A 41 -3.18 0.11 14.56
CA ASN A 41 -4.58 0.39 14.29
C ASN A 41 -5.16 -0.37 13.08
N ASN A 42 -4.40 -1.29 12.47
CA ASN A 42 -4.76 -1.96 11.19
C ASN A 42 -5.10 -0.99 10.05
N ASP A 43 -4.52 0.20 10.06
CA ASP A 43 -4.78 1.27 9.11
C ASP A 43 -3.65 1.39 8.08
N GLY A 44 -3.45 0.32 7.30
CA GLY A 44 -2.49 0.30 6.20
C GLY A 44 -2.87 1.31 5.11
N TYR A 45 -4.17 1.39 4.78
CA TYR A 45 -4.70 2.32 3.80
C TYR A 45 -4.35 3.77 4.13
N GLY A 46 -4.67 4.24 5.35
CA GLY A 46 -4.40 5.61 5.77
C GLY A 46 -2.92 5.98 5.76
N PHE A 47 -2.05 5.03 6.13
CA PHE A 47 -0.60 5.24 6.04
C PHE A 47 -0.15 5.49 4.59
N PHE A 48 -0.46 4.57 3.67
CA PHE A 48 0.00 4.66 2.28
C PHE A 48 -0.72 5.75 1.49
N ALA A 49 -1.98 6.05 1.81
CA ALA A 49 -2.70 7.20 1.27
C ALA A 49 -2.00 8.51 1.65
N GLY A 50 -1.59 8.65 2.92
CA GLY A 50 -0.96 9.86 3.44
C GLY A 50 0.44 10.16 2.87
N ILE A 51 1.05 9.20 2.17
CA ILE A 51 2.33 9.37 1.46
C ILE A 51 2.23 9.14 -0.06
N ASP A 52 1.01 9.11 -0.60
CA ASP A 52 0.73 8.97 -2.03
C ASP A 52 1.29 7.68 -2.66
N ASP A 53 1.32 6.57 -1.90
CA ASP A 53 1.92 5.28 -2.31
C ASP A 53 0.88 4.16 -2.56
N LEU A 54 -0.42 4.47 -2.55
CA LEU A 54 -1.45 3.51 -2.93
C LEU A 54 -1.37 3.17 -4.41
N ILE A 55 -1.62 1.91 -4.75
CA ILE A 55 -1.82 1.47 -6.13
C ILE A 55 -3.32 1.31 -6.36
N VAL A 56 -3.85 2.08 -7.29
CA VAL A 56 -5.26 2.01 -7.70
C VAL A 56 -5.32 1.54 -9.15
N THR A 57 -5.78 0.31 -9.38
CA THR A 57 -5.97 -0.25 -10.73
C THR A 57 -7.42 -0.17 -11.19
N GLY A 58 -8.36 -0.03 -10.26
CA GLY A 58 -9.75 -0.41 -10.47
C GLY A 58 -9.93 -1.94 -10.60
N PRO A 59 -11.17 -2.42 -10.78
CA PRO A 59 -11.46 -3.85 -10.83
C PRO A 59 -10.84 -4.48 -12.07
N THR A 60 -9.90 -5.41 -11.88
CA THR A 60 -9.22 -6.11 -12.98
C THR A 60 -10.08 -7.21 -13.61
N ARG A 61 -11.15 -7.62 -12.89
CA ARG A 61 -12.08 -8.71 -13.26
C ARG A 61 -11.45 -10.10 -13.33
N THR A 62 -10.35 -10.31 -12.63
CA THR A 62 -9.75 -11.63 -12.39
C THR A 62 -9.26 -11.69 -10.95
N ASN A 63 -9.23 -12.86 -10.32
CA ASN A 63 -8.66 -13.02 -8.99
C ASN A 63 -7.81 -14.29 -8.96
N VAL A 64 -6.49 -14.11 -8.85
CA VAL A 64 -5.51 -15.18 -8.61
C VAL A 64 -4.75 -14.94 -7.29
N ASN A 65 -5.43 -14.31 -6.32
CA ASN A 65 -4.92 -13.83 -5.04
C ASN A 65 -3.89 -12.70 -5.19
N ASP A 66 -2.89 -12.71 -4.33
CA ASP A 66 -1.91 -11.66 -4.11
C ASP A 66 -0.74 -11.73 -5.10
N PHE A 67 -0.32 -10.57 -5.58
CA PHE A 67 0.96 -10.36 -6.25
C PHE A 67 1.90 -9.55 -5.35
N ARG A 68 3.10 -10.06 -5.11
CA ARG A 68 4.15 -9.40 -4.31
C ARG A 68 5.47 -9.44 -5.07
N ALA A 69 6.19 -8.32 -5.10
CA ALA A 69 7.54 -8.27 -5.69
C ALA A 69 8.47 -7.32 -4.94
N ILE A 70 9.76 -7.67 -4.91
CA ILE A 70 10.80 -6.87 -4.28
C ILE A 70 11.91 -6.67 -5.31
N LEU A 71 12.24 -5.41 -5.58
CA LEU A 71 13.39 -5.04 -6.40
C LEU A 71 14.59 -4.76 -5.48
N ILE A 72 15.71 -5.42 -5.75
CA ILE A 72 17.00 -5.21 -5.10
C ILE A 72 17.98 -4.73 -6.17
N ILE A 73 18.66 -3.61 -5.91
CA ILE A 73 19.62 -2.96 -6.82
C ILE A 73 20.95 -2.72 -6.12
#